data_AF-A0A420PBP1-F1
#
_entry.id   AF-A0A420PBP1-F1
#
_cell.length_a   1.000
_cell.length_b   1.000
_cell.length_c   1.000
_cell.angle_alpha   90.00
_cell.angle_beta   90.00
_cell.angle_gamma   90.00
#
_symmetry.space_group_name_H-M   'P 1'
#
loop_
_entity.id
_entity.type
_entity.pdbx_description
1 polymer ?
#
loop_
_entity_poly.entity_id
_entity_poly.type
_entity_poly.pdbx_seq_one_letter_code
_entity_poly.pdbx_strand_id
1 'polypeptide(L)'
;MPSDSDVSTTANAAPAEDFKDLCVGCINPRVLVEVTLGRKVDWNKVNTKQFISDTLGKQYDELFDLRHGSPLYAGLKLNPDHKTVVRAESAELKILEDTYSATPNLSVVKKLQDLGLIGVTDADSIPISQAWLTNGKLNLQLDIAELNRTTSNLNLTKPMASFVLGGNLSQAEAAIGEWNPPNAMWKDVGDFERDVAEMDDPIQGAIGDCWLIAALSAVAWALPYSIIHRTRSTGSSDNNHVSQLTFYHQGGDRDAATGAVDVTDRVLVNNVSNSIIYARSRDAGELWPALYEKAFAKWSTSNGTDKPDITTLQGGDCVKSIAQLTDRRPVYYKTSDNTPDKILGLVRANSRGRKTFNPMTAWTYPSGKIYNGSDIVAWHCYTILGWTLEGNKNYIVLRNPWGFNEPAGSTTFQGVVSFFDENFWRPISMISGDGIFALEASAFQEYYAGLGVAVPKD
;
A
#
# COMPACT_ATOMS: atom_id res chain seq x y z
N MET A 1 22.98 -28.20 -20.29
CA MET A 1 22.63 -27.66 -18.96
C MET A 1 23.88 -27.03 -18.39
N PRO A 2 23.98 -25.69 -18.32
CA PRO A 2 25.05 -25.07 -17.55
C PRO A 2 24.75 -25.30 -16.07
N SER A 3 25.75 -25.78 -15.34
CA SER A 3 25.70 -26.03 -13.90
C SER A 3 25.47 -24.73 -13.13
N ASP A 4 24.61 -24.77 -12.11
CA ASP A 4 24.37 -23.71 -11.10
C ASP A 4 25.61 -23.47 -10.19
N SER A 5 26.82 -23.66 -10.71
CA SER A 5 28.07 -23.59 -9.96
C SER A 5 28.73 -22.21 -9.93
N ASP A 6 28.15 -21.19 -10.55
CA ASP A 6 28.57 -19.79 -10.34
C ASP A 6 27.66 -19.11 -9.31
N VAL A 7 27.68 -19.65 -8.08
CA VAL A 7 27.46 -18.83 -6.87
C VAL A 7 28.71 -17.97 -6.72
N SER A 8 28.88 -17.03 -7.64
CA SER A 8 29.84 -15.94 -7.50
C SER A 8 29.40 -15.15 -6.27
N THR A 9 30.18 -15.32 -5.21
CA THR A 9 30.24 -14.58 -3.94
C THR A 9 30.57 -13.10 -4.17
N THR A 10 29.80 -12.42 -5.02
CA THR A 10 29.98 -11.00 -5.29
C THR A 10 29.19 -10.16 -4.29
N ALA A 11 29.91 -9.80 -3.24
CA ALA A 11 29.75 -8.66 -2.34
C ALA A 11 28.63 -8.71 -1.29
N ASN A 12 29.05 -8.94 -0.03
CA ASN A 12 28.26 -8.61 1.16
C ASN A 12 27.88 -7.13 1.10
N ALA A 13 26.65 -6.81 0.73
CA ALA A 13 26.11 -5.48 1.00
C ALA A 13 26.11 -5.31 2.52
N ALA A 14 26.63 -4.18 2.99
CA ALA A 14 26.55 -3.85 4.40
C ALA A 14 25.08 -3.55 4.74
N PRO A 15 24.55 -4.11 5.85
CA PRO A 15 23.28 -3.67 6.37
C PRO A 15 23.29 -2.16 6.65
N ALA A 16 22.18 -1.50 6.34
CA ALA A 16 21.94 -0.12 6.69
C ALA A 16 21.42 -0.03 8.13
N GLU A 17 22.02 0.82 8.96
CA GLU A 17 21.62 1.03 10.37
C GLU A 17 20.64 2.21 10.55
N ASP A 18 20.44 2.98 9.49
CA ASP A 18 19.77 4.29 9.54
C ASP A 18 18.32 4.26 9.05
N PHE A 19 17.82 3.10 8.63
CA PHE A 19 16.37 2.87 8.48
C PHE A 19 15.78 2.50 9.84
N LYS A 20 15.57 3.52 10.69
CA LYS A 20 14.72 3.41 11.88
C LYS A 20 13.43 4.16 11.62
N ASP A 21 12.32 3.53 12.00
CA ASP A 21 10.98 4.14 11.98
C ASP A 21 10.56 4.68 10.60
N LEU A 22 10.72 3.84 9.57
CA LEU A 22 10.14 4.10 8.25
C LEU A 22 8.64 4.39 8.38
N CYS A 23 8.18 5.42 7.67
CA CYS A 23 6.77 5.84 7.65
C CYS A 23 6.17 5.67 6.24
N VAL A 24 6.43 4.52 5.60
CA VAL A 24 6.00 4.22 4.22
C VAL A 24 4.52 3.87 4.21
N GLY A 25 3.75 4.51 3.31
CA GLY A 25 2.31 4.34 3.27
C GLY A 25 1.66 5.04 2.08
N CYS A 26 0.97 4.26 1.23
CA CYS A 26 0.17 4.76 0.12
C CYS A 26 -1.16 3.99 0.07
N ILE A 27 -2.29 4.69 0.06
CA ILE A 27 -3.63 4.11 0.13
C ILE A 27 -4.01 3.46 -1.21
N ASN A 28 -4.74 2.34 -1.16
CA ASN A 28 -5.32 1.73 -2.36
C ASN A 28 -6.30 2.70 -3.05
N PRO A 29 -6.02 3.18 -4.28
CA PRO A 29 -6.84 4.21 -4.92
C PRO A 29 -8.25 3.73 -5.25
N ARG A 30 -8.45 2.45 -5.54
CA ARG A 30 -9.78 1.88 -5.81
C ARG A 30 -10.65 1.92 -4.56
N VAL A 31 -10.08 1.51 -3.42
CA VAL A 31 -10.83 1.49 -2.16
C VAL A 31 -11.07 2.92 -1.65
N LEU A 32 -10.11 3.83 -1.82
CA LEU A 32 -10.30 5.24 -1.49
C LEU A 32 -11.47 5.87 -2.26
N VAL A 33 -11.61 5.55 -3.55
CA VAL A 33 -12.75 5.97 -4.36
C VAL A 33 -14.05 5.38 -3.84
N GLU A 34 -14.10 4.09 -3.53
CA GLU A 34 -15.31 3.43 -3.01
C GLU A 34 -15.78 4.00 -1.68
N VAL A 35 -14.86 4.28 -0.74
CA VAL A 35 -15.20 4.92 0.54
C VAL A 35 -15.62 6.38 0.37
N THR A 36 -15.00 7.09 -0.59
CA THR A 36 -15.38 8.48 -0.90
C THR A 36 -16.79 8.56 -1.46
N LEU A 37 -17.16 7.63 -2.33
CA LEU A 37 -18.50 7.55 -2.94
C LEU A 37 -19.54 6.86 -2.05
N GLY A 38 -19.10 6.14 -1.01
CA GLY A 38 -19.98 5.33 -0.16
C GLY A 38 -20.61 4.13 -0.87
N ARG A 39 -20.04 3.68 -1.99
CA ARG A 39 -20.58 2.55 -2.79
C ARG A 39 -19.45 1.77 -3.48
N LYS A 40 -19.72 0.49 -3.77
CA LYS A 40 -18.83 -0.36 -4.57
C LYS A 40 -18.79 0.12 -6.03
N VAL A 41 -17.65 -0.05 -6.68
CA VAL A 41 -17.44 0.26 -8.10
C VAL A 41 -17.10 -1.02 -8.85
N ASP A 42 -17.73 -1.21 -10.01
CA ASP A 42 -17.36 -2.28 -10.94
C ASP A 42 -16.21 -1.79 -11.81
N TRP A 43 -14.98 -2.07 -11.36
CA TRP A 43 -13.74 -1.61 -12.00
C TRP A 43 -13.54 -2.12 -13.43
N ASN A 44 -14.27 -3.17 -13.83
CA ASN A 44 -14.22 -3.70 -15.20
C ASN A 44 -15.11 -2.92 -16.17
N LYS A 45 -16.03 -2.07 -15.68
CA LYS A 45 -16.98 -1.31 -16.50
C LYS A 45 -16.69 0.18 -16.59
N VAL A 46 -15.68 0.67 -15.89
CA VAL A 46 -15.31 2.08 -15.86
C VAL A 46 -13.95 2.29 -16.51
N ASN A 47 -13.74 3.46 -17.12
CA ASN A 47 -12.39 3.90 -17.45
C ASN A 47 -11.67 4.23 -16.13
N THR A 48 -10.95 3.24 -15.60
CA THR A 48 -10.39 3.28 -14.23
C THR A 48 -9.54 4.52 -13.98
N LYS A 49 -8.63 4.89 -14.90
CA LYS A 49 -7.74 6.04 -14.72
C LYS A 49 -8.51 7.35 -14.63
N GLN A 50 -9.46 7.56 -15.55
CA GLN A 50 -10.30 8.76 -15.57
C GLN A 50 -11.21 8.81 -14.34
N PHE A 51 -11.86 7.69 -14.00
CA PHE A 51 -12.81 7.62 -12.90
C PHE A 51 -12.15 7.90 -11.54
N ILE A 52 -10.95 7.36 -11.32
CA ILE A 52 -10.15 7.69 -10.13
C ILE A 52 -9.78 9.17 -10.13
N SER A 53 -9.32 9.70 -11.27
CA SER A 53 -8.91 11.10 -11.37
C SER A 53 -10.05 12.08 -11.04
N ASP A 54 -11.23 11.81 -11.60
CA ASP A 54 -12.42 12.63 -11.41
C ASP A 54 -12.91 12.59 -9.96
N THR A 55 -12.86 11.41 -9.33
CA THR A 55 -13.33 11.24 -7.95
C THR A 55 -12.36 11.83 -6.94
N LEU A 56 -11.05 11.68 -7.16
CA LEU A 56 -10.00 12.14 -6.24
C LEU A 56 -9.49 13.55 -6.57
N GLY A 57 -10.08 14.23 -7.56
CA GLY A 57 -9.76 15.60 -7.92
C GLY A 57 -8.30 15.80 -8.34
N LYS A 58 -7.64 14.76 -8.87
CA LYS A 58 -6.20 14.77 -9.16
C LYS A 58 -5.90 13.98 -10.42
N GLN A 59 -4.96 14.43 -11.24
CA GLN A 59 -4.57 13.67 -12.43
C GLN A 59 -4.01 12.31 -12.04
N TYR A 60 -4.38 11.27 -12.79
CA TYR A 60 -3.97 9.90 -12.48
C TYR A 60 -2.46 9.77 -12.30
N ASP A 61 -1.67 10.40 -13.17
CA ASP A 61 -0.22 10.31 -13.16
C ASP A 61 0.43 11.07 -11.99
N GLU A 62 -0.31 12.00 -11.36
CA GLU A 62 0.12 12.73 -10.17
C GLU A 62 -0.23 11.99 -8.87
N LEU A 63 -1.10 10.97 -8.93
CA LEU A 63 -1.54 10.25 -7.74
C LEU A 63 -0.41 9.46 -7.07
N PHE A 64 0.58 9.03 -7.86
CA PHE A 64 1.62 8.10 -7.43
C PHE A 64 2.95 8.77 -7.09
N ASP A 65 2.97 10.09 -6.88
CA ASP A 65 4.14 10.82 -6.38
C ASP A 65 3.71 11.85 -5.32
N LEU A 66 4.32 11.74 -4.14
CA LEU A 66 3.94 12.51 -2.95
C LEU A 66 4.13 14.03 -3.14
N ARG A 67 5.03 14.46 -4.04
CA ARG A 67 5.27 15.89 -4.34
C ARG A 67 4.04 16.61 -4.89
N HIS A 68 3.10 15.86 -5.48
CA HIS A 68 1.90 16.45 -6.05
C HIS A 68 0.78 16.61 -5.02
N GLY A 69 1.02 16.25 -3.75
CA GLY A 69 0.01 16.35 -2.70
C GLY A 69 -1.15 15.38 -2.89
N SER A 70 -0.87 14.20 -3.46
CA SER A 70 -1.89 13.20 -3.78
C SER A 70 -2.68 12.75 -2.54
N PRO A 71 -4.01 12.61 -2.63
CA PRO A 71 -4.83 12.11 -1.53
C PRO A 71 -4.51 10.66 -1.11
N LEU A 72 -3.75 9.91 -1.92
CA LEU A 72 -3.29 8.56 -1.53
C LEU A 72 -2.29 8.59 -0.36
N TYR A 73 -1.73 9.77 -0.06
CA TYR A 73 -0.81 9.99 1.05
C TYR A 73 -1.46 10.81 2.18
N ALA A 74 -2.79 10.73 2.31
CA ALA A 74 -3.53 11.42 3.35
C ALA A 74 -2.87 11.30 4.74
N GLY A 75 -2.64 12.44 5.39
CA GLY A 75 -1.96 12.51 6.68
C GLY A 75 -0.43 12.48 6.62
N LEU A 76 0.18 12.35 5.43
CA LEU A 76 1.63 12.35 5.23
C LEU A 76 2.05 13.55 4.37
N LYS A 77 3.22 14.13 4.67
CA LYS A 77 3.79 15.23 3.89
C LYS A 77 5.28 15.01 3.62
N LEU A 78 5.73 15.51 2.47
CA LEU A 78 7.14 15.56 2.13
C LEU A 78 7.80 16.69 2.91
N ASN A 79 8.95 16.42 3.51
CA ASN A 79 9.76 17.47 4.10
C ASN A 79 10.34 18.40 3.03
N PRO A 80 10.80 19.61 3.40
CA PRO A 80 11.41 20.56 2.46
C PRO A 80 12.67 20.03 1.75
N ASP A 81 13.27 18.94 2.24
CA ASP A 81 14.40 18.26 1.58
C ASP A 81 13.98 17.39 0.38
N HIS A 82 12.67 17.19 0.20
CA HIS A 82 12.04 16.36 -0.82
C HIS A 82 12.45 14.87 -0.78
N LYS A 83 13.05 14.43 0.33
CA LYS A 83 13.64 13.09 0.51
C LYS A 83 13.01 12.31 1.65
N THR A 84 12.50 13.00 2.65
CA THR A 84 11.92 12.39 3.84
C THR A 84 10.42 12.70 3.94
N VAL A 85 9.66 11.77 4.50
CA VAL A 85 8.21 11.90 4.69
C VAL A 85 7.91 11.83 6.18
N VAL A 86 7.04 12.73 6.63
CA VAL A 86 6.59 12.81 8.02
C VAL A 86 5.08 12.81 8.08
N ARG A 87 4.53 12.44 9.25
CA ARG A 87 3.10 12.62 9.53
C ARG A 87 2.80 14.11 9.67
N ALA A 88 1.70 14.55 9.09
CA ALA A 88 1.24 15.92 9.23
C ALA A 88 0.68 16.15 10.63
N GLU A 89 0.91 17.35 11.16
CA GLU A 89 0.34 17.76 12.43
C GLU A 89 -1.17 17.97 12.31
N SER A 90 -1.90 17.75 13.40
CA SER A 90 -3.36 17.91 13.42
C SER A 90 -3.85 19.29 12.94
N ALA A 91 -3.06 20.35 13.18
CA ALA A 91 -3.36 21.71 12.74
C ALA A 91 -3.15 21.95 11.23
N GLU A 92 -2.41 21.08 10.55
CA GLU A 92 -2.17 21.16 9.10
C GLU A 92 -3.28 20.47 8.30
N LEU A 93 -4.02 19.57 8.93
CA LEU A 93 -5.08 18.79 8.32
C LEU A 93 -6.39 19.57 8.27
N LYS A 94 -7.07 19.52 7.12
CA LYS A 94 -8.35 20.19 6.91
C LYS A 94 -9.38 19.21 6.38
N ILE A 95 -10.57 19.23 6.98
CA ILE A 95 -11.74 18.51 6.47
C ILE A 95 -12.58 19.49 5.66
N LEU A 96 -12.75 19.19 4.38
CA LEU A 96 -13.55 19.98 3.45
C LEU A 96 -15.05 19.82 3.79
N GLU A 97 -15.80 20.93 3.81
CA GLU A 97 -17.27 20.89 3.95
C GLU A 97 -17.95 20.34 2.69
N ASP A 98 -19.14 19.75 2.83
CA ASP A 98 -19.82 19.00 1.77
C ASP A 98 -20.27 19.87 0.57
N THR A 99 -20.34 21.19 0.75
CA THR A 99 -20.64 22.17 -0.31
C THR A 99 -19.47 22.40 -1.27
N TYR A 100 -18.28 21.86 -0.97
CA TYR A 100 -17.06 22.06 -1.77
C TYR A 100 -16.75 20.92 -2.76
N SER A 101 -17.52 19.82 -2.75
CA SER A 101 -17.27 18.61 -3.55
C SER A 101 -17.89 18.60 -4.95
N ALA A 102 -18.59 19.66 -5.36
CA ALA A 102 -19.18 19.72 -6.70
C ALA A 102 -18.12 20.13 -7.73
N THR A 103 -17.74 19.20 -8.62
CA THR A 103 -16.98 19.54 -9.83
C THR A 103 -17.70 20.68 -10.54
N PRO A 104 -17.04 21.82 -10.81
CA PRO A 104 -17.68 22.94 -11.49
C PRO A 104 -18.26 22.48 -12.82
N ASN A 105 -19.48 22.91 -13.15
CA ASN A 105 -20.09 22.56 -14.43
C ASN A 105 -19.35 23.27 -15.57
N LEU A 106 -18.38 22.60 -16.19
CA LEU A 106 -17.55 23.18 -17.27
C LEU A 106 -18.32 23.39 -18.58
N SER A 107 -19.51 22.81 -18.75
CA SER A 107 -20.32 22.99 -19.97
C SER A 107 -20.79 24.43 -20.20
N VAL A 108 -20.75 25.25 -19.14
CA VAL A 108 -21.09 26.68 -19.20
C VAL A 108 -19.94 27.53 -19.76
N VAL A 109 -18.71 27.00 -19.79
CA VAL A 109 -17.51 27.72 -20.24
C VAL A 109 -17.38 27.59 -21.76
N LYS A 110 -17.65 28.66 -22.49
CA LYS A 110 -17.50 28.71 -23.96
C LYS A 110 -16.41 29.66 -24.43
N LYS A 111 -16.04 30.62 -23.59
CA LYS A 111 -15.00 31.63 -23.81
C LYS A 111 -14.12 31.73 -22.56
N LEU A 112 -12.89 32.24 -22.70
CA LEU A 112 -11.97 32.47 -21.57
C LEU A 112 -12.60 33.33 -20.47
N GLN A 113 -13.37 34.37 -20.83
CA GLN A 113 -14.11 35.21 -19.88
C GLN A 113 -15.17 34.45 -19.05
N ASP A 114 -15.64 33.30 -19.53
CA ASP A 114 -16.67 32.51 -18.84
C ASP A 114 -16.09 31.72 -17.66
N LEU A 115 -14.75 31.72 -17.47
CA LEU A 115 -14.10 31.17 -16.28
C LEU A 115 -14.60 31.84 -14.98
N GLY A 116 -15.02 33.11 -15.06
CA GLY A 116 -15.67 33.78 -13.93
C GLY A 116 -16.97 33.12 -13.46
N LEU A 117 -17.71 32.44 -14.36
CA LEU A 117 -18.96 31.74 -14.02
C LEU A 117 -18.74 30.52 -13.12
N ILE A 118 -17.53 29.95 -13.16
CA ILE A 118 -17.14 28.82 -12.32
C ILE A 118 -16.31 29.28 -11.12
N GLY A 119 -16.25 30.59 -10.83
CA GLY A 119 -15.64 31.12 -9.62
C GLY A 119 -14.15 31.46 -9.74
N VAL A 120 -13.65 31.65 -10.97
CA VAL A 120 -12.27 32.07 -11.23
C VAL A 120 -12.22 33.58 -11.37
N THR A 121 -11.63 34.24 -10.38
CA THR A 121 -11.40 35.68 -10.41
C THR A 121 -10.02 35.95 -10.98
N ASP A 122 -9.92 36.79 -12.01
CA ASP A 122 -8.67 37.15 -12.72
C ASP A 122 -8.09 36.07 -13.66
N ALA A 123 -8.83 35.75 -14.73
CA ALA A 123 -8.43 34.75 -15.73
C ALA A 123 -7.12 35.07 -16.47
N ASP A 124 -6.73 36.33 -16.55
CA ASP A 124 -5.59 36.80 -17.34
C ASP A 124 -4.24 36.55 -16.63
N SER A 125 -4.25 36.35 -15.31
CA SER A 125 -3.04 36.09 -14.51
C SER A 125 -2.80 34.60 -14.24
N ILE A 126 -3.68 33.72 -14.73
CA ILE A 126 -3.61 32.28 -14.46
C ILE A 126 -2.38 31.65 -15.13
N PRO A 127 -1.52 30.94 -14.38
CA PRO A 127 -0.39 30.21 -14.94
C PRO A 127 -0.84 29.09 -15.90
N ILE A 128 -0.15 29.00 -17.05
CA ILE A 128 -0.31 27.88 -17.98
C ILE A 128 0.78 26.85 -17.67
N SER A 129 0.37 25.66 -17.24
CA SER A 129 1.30 24.55 -16.94
C SER A 129 1.70 23.77 -18.18
N GLN A 130 0.79 23.64 -19.16
CA GLN A 130 1.06 23.01 -20.45
C GLN A 130 0.30 23.73 -21.58
N ALA A 131 0.90 23.77 -22.76
CA ALA A 131 0.27 24.27 -23.98
C ALA A 131 0.70 23.42 -25.17
N TRP A 132 -0.25 22.97 -25.99
CA TRP A 132 0.07 22.20 -27.20
C TRP A 132 -0.97 22.41 -28.31
N LEU A 133 -0.53 22.20 -29.55
CA LEU A 133 -1.38 22.28 -30.74
C LEU A 133 -1.75 20.88 -31.23
N THR A 134 -3.04 20.65 -31.48
CA THR A 134 -3.51 19.40 -32.10
C THR A 134 -4.59 19.72 -33.11
N ASN A 135 -4.36 19.37 -34.39
CA ASN A 135 -5.29 19.60 -35.49
C ASN A 135 -5.78 21.06 -35.58
N GLY A 136 -4.88 22.03 -35.41
CA GLY A 136 -5.21 23.47 -35.45
C GLY A 136 -5.94 24.00 -34.22
N LYS A 137 -6.12 23.19 -33.17
CA LYS A 137 -6.67 23.60 -31.87
C LYS A 137 -5.54 23.82 -30.87
N LEU A 138 -5.51 24.99 -30.24
CA LEU A 138 -4.65 25.28 -29.10
C LEU A 138 -5.30 24.72 -27.83
N ASN A 139 -4.62 23.77 -27.18
CA ASN A 139 -5.02 23.25 -25.88
C ASN A 139 -4.13 23.89 -24.82
N LEU A 140 -4.73 24.40 -23.75
CA LEU A 140 -4.05 25.03 -22.62
C LEU A 140 -4.47 24.32 -21.34
N GLN A 141 -3.49 23.97 -20.51
CA GLN A 141 -3.71 23.51 -19.15
C GLN A 141 -3.44 24.68 -18.20
N LEU A 142 -4.48 25.10 -17.49
CA LEU A 142 -4.49 26.25 -16.58
C LEU A 142 -4.41 25.77 -15.13
N ASP A 143 -3.58 26.43 -14.30
CA ASP A 143 -3.47 26.14 -12.87
C ASP A 143 -4.33 27.11 -12.04
N ILE A 144 -5.51 26.67 -11.61
CA ILE A 144 -6.53 27.53 -11.00
C ILE A 144 -6.63 27.25 -9.50
N ALA A 145 -5.81 27.94 -8.72
CA ALA A 145 -5.70 27.75 -7.27
C ALA A 145 -7.01 28.04 -6.50
N GLU A 146 -7.86 28.95 -6.98
CA GLU A 146 -9.15 29.29 -6.33
C GLU A 146 -10.18 28.16 -6.42
N LEU A 147 -10.05 27.33 -7.46
CA LEU A 147 -10.75 26.07 -7.65
C LEU A 147 -10.03 24.88 -7.00
N ASN A 148 -8.84 25.09 -6.42
CA ASN A 148 -8.08 24.09 -5.69
C ASN A 148 -8.69 23.83 -4.30
N ARG A 149 -9.97 23.48 -4.31
CA ARG A 149 -10.73 22.84 -3.24
C ARG A 149 -10.71 21.32 -3.42
N THR A 150 -9.72 20.85 -4.17
CA THR A 150 -9.53 19.45 -4.52
C THR A 150 -8.98 18.69 -3.33
N THR A 151 -9.31 17.41 -3.25
CA THR A 151 -8.76 16.52 -2.24
C THR A 151 -7.26 16.40 -2.40
N SER A 152 -6.52 16.54 -1.30
CA SER A 152 -5.08 16.39 -1.25
C SER A 152 -4.67 15.52 -0.07
N ASN A 153 -3.38 15.25 0.08
CA ASN A 153 -2.83 14.59 1.26
C ASN A 153 -3.13 15.33 2.59
N LEU A 154 -3.46 16.62 2.55
CA LEU A 154 -3.76 17.45 3.74
C LEU A 154 -5.18 17.98 3.79
N ASN A 155 -5.91 17.98 2.67
CA ASN A 155 -7.28 18.46 2.57
C ASN A 155 -8.19 17.30 2.15
N LEU A 156 -8.99 16.77 3.07
CA LEU A 156 -9.77 15.56 2.86
C LEU A 156 -11.27 15.85 2.92
N THR A 157 -12.06 15.12 2.16
CA THR A 157 -13.52 15.11 2.39
C THR A 157 -13.84 14.40 3.72
N LYS A 158 -15.04 14.65 4.28
CA LYS A 158 -15.48 13.97 5.50
C LYS A 158 -15.44 12.43 5.41
N PRO A 159 -15.90 11.79 4.31
CA PRO A 159 -15.78 10.33 4.17
C PRO A 159 -14.32 9.86 4.22
N MET A 160 -13.42 10.53 3.50
CA MET A 160 -11.99 10.18 3.51
C MET A 160 -11.40 10.33 4.92
N ALA A 161 -11.61 11.48 5.58
CA ALA A 161 -11.09 11.69 6.94
C ALA A 161 -11.61 10.65 7.95
N SER A 162 -12.86 10.21 7.80
CA SER A 162 -13.47 9.21 8.68
C SER A 162 -12.82 7.83 8.54
N PHE A 163 -12.50 7.41 7.31
CA PHE A 163 -11.96 6.07 7.03
C PHE A 163 -10.44 6.01 7.00
N VAL A 164 -9.76 7.14 6.83
CA VAL A 164 -8.30 7.20 6.66
C VAL A 164 -7.60 7.78 7.90
N LEU A 165 -8.26 8.68 8.64
CA LEU A 165 -7.68 9.38 9.79
C LEU A 165 -8.50 9.20 11.09
N GLY A 166 -9.45 8.27 11.12
CA GLY A 166 -10.22 7.94 12.34
C GLY A 166 -11.31 8.96 12.69
N GLY A 167 -11.51 10.00 11.88
CA GLY A 167 -12.54 11.04 12.08
C GLY A 167 -12.18 12.12 13.11
N ASN A 168 -11.14 11.92 13.93
CA ASN A 168 -10.60 12.93 14.85
C ASN A 168 -9.22 13.36 14.36
N LEU A 169 -9.06 14.66 14.08
CA LEU A 169 -7.77 15.20 13.62
C LEU A 169 -6.68 15.10 14.70
N SER A 170 -7.02 14.88 15.97
CA SER A 170 -6.08 14.57 17.05
C SER A 170 -5.79 13.07 17.11
N GLN A 171 -4.62 12.66 16.60
CA GLN A 171 -4.16 11.25 16.62
C GLN A 171 -3.93 10.68 18.04
N ALA A 172 -3.99 11.52 19.09
CA ALA A 172 -3.56 11.17 20.44
C ALA A 172 -4.67 10.64 21.38
N GLU A 173 -5.96 10.85 21.09
CA GLU A 173 -7.04 10.59 22.08
C GLU A 173 -8.04 9.49 21.67
N ALA A 174 -7.92 8.92 20.46
CA ALA A 174 -8.84 7.88 19.96
C ALA A 174 -8.38 6.42 20.24
N ALA A 175 -7.14 6.21 20.72
CA ALA A 175 -6.46 4.91 20.61
C ALA A 175 -6.91 3.81 21.60
N ILE A 176 -7.64 4.13 22.67
CA ILE A 176 -7.89 3.19 23.80
C ILE A 176 -9.35 2.68 23.84
N GLY A 177 -10.26 3.27 23.05
CA GLY A 177 -11.69 2.95 23.05
C GLY A 177 -12.14 2.05 21.90
N GLU A 178 -13.45 1.72 21.88
CA GLU A 178 -14.09 1.11 20.71
C GLU A 178 -14.24 2.15 19.60
N TRP A 179 -13.69 1.85 18.43
CA TRP A 179 -13.83 2.69 17.25
C TRP A 179 -14.93 2.18 16.32
N ASN A 180 -15.86 3.06 15.96
CA ASN A 180 -16.97 2.76 15.05
C ASN A 180 -17.10 3.93 14.05
N PRO A 181 -16.44 3.84 12.88
CA PRO A 181 -16.52 4.92 11.90
C PRO A 181 -17.94 5.05 11.32
N PRO A 182 -18.36 6.27 10.93
CA PRO A 182 -19.68 6.48 10.34
C PRO A 182 -19.85 5.65 9.06
N ASN A 183 -21.07 5.17 8.82
CA ASN A 183 -21.42 4.31 7.68
C ASN A 183 -20.67 2.97 7.61
N ALA A 184 -20.12 2.50 8.73
CA ALA A 184 -19.55 1.17 8.85
C ALA A 184 -20.07 0.43 10.09
N MET A 185 -19.86 -0.87 10.10
CA MET A 185 -20.17 -1.74 11.23
C MET A 185 -19.16 -2.89 11.32
N TRP A 186 -18.89 -3.34 12.54
CA TRP A 186 -18.11 -4.55 12.79
C TRP A 186 -19.02 -5.77 12.59
N LYS A 187 -18.70 -6.60 11.60
CA LYS A 187 -19.53 -7.74 11.20
C LYS A 187 -18.67 -8.95 10.87
N ASP A 188 -19.14 -10.11 11.27
CA ASP A 188 -18.62 -11.39 10.82
C ASP A 188 -19.21 -11.71 9.43
N VAL A 189 -18.34 -11.93 8.46
CA VAL A 189 -18.70 -12.12 7.04
C VAL A 189 -17.97 -13.30 6.39
N GLY A 190 -17.30 -14.15 7.18
CA GLY A 190 -16.45 -15.19 6.65
C GLY A 190 -15.73 -15.99 7.73
N ASP A 191 -14.76 -16.79 7.31
CA ASP A 191 -13.97 -17.67 8.15
C ASP A 191 -12.50 -17.22 8.14
N PHE A 192 -11.71 -17.59 9.16
CA PHE A 192 -10.29 -17.21 9.23
C PHE A 192 -9.52 -17.62 7.97
N GLU A 193 -9.53 -18.92 7.66
CA GLU A 193 -8.89 -19.53 6.49
C GLU A 193 -9.92 -20.42 5.82
N ARG A 194 -9.98 -20.38 4.48
CA ARG A 194 -10.75 -21.36 3.69
C ARG A 194 -9.83 -22.39 3.03
N ASP A 195 -8.62 -21.94 2.69
CA ASP A 195 -7.51 -22.73 2.20
C ASP A 195 -6.24 -22.35 2.99
N VAL A 196 -5.07 -22.87 2.58
CA VAL A 196 -3.78 -22.48 3.19
C VAL A 196 -3.50 -21.03 2.82
N ALA A 197 -3.11 -20.20 3.79
CA ALA A 197 -2.75 -18.80 3.54
C ALA A 197 -1.78 -18.65 2.34
N GLU A 198 -2.23 -17.98 1.29
CA GLU A 198 -1.49 -17.73 0.06
C GLU A 198 -0.92 -16.29 0.06
N MET A 199 0.13 -16.09 -0.75
CA MET A 199 0.84 -14.80 -0.78
C MET A 199 0.02 -13.65 -1.39
N ASP A 200 -1.02 -13.99 -2.15
CA ASP A 200 -1.89 -13.05 -2.83
C ASP A 200 -3.23 -12.81 -2.14
N ASP A 201 -3.51 -13.50 -1.03
CA ASP A 201 -4.67 -13.20 -0.19
C ASP A 201 -4.62 -11.76 0.30
N PRO A 202 -3.51 -11.22 0.85
CA PRO A 202 -3.55 -9.88 1.42
C PRO A 202 -3.74 -8.81 0.33
N ILE A 203 -4.93 -8.19 0.35
CA ILE A 203 -5.31 -7.04 -0.47
C ILE A 203 -5.54 -5.85 0.43
N GLN A 204 -4.79 -4.78 0.19
CA GLN A 204 -4.85 -3.55 0.97
C GLN A 204 -6.18 -2.80 0.78
N GLY A 205 -6.69 -2.23 1.87
CA GLY A 205 -7.92 -1.45 1.90
C GLY A 205 -7.71 0.07 1.90
N ALA A 206 -8.56 0.78 2.66
CA ALA A 206 -8.70 2.23 2.63
C ALA A 206 -7.60 3.03 3.35
N ILE A 207 -6.58 2.40 3.95
CA ILE A 207 -5.49 3.10 4.65
C ILE A 207 -4.14 2.81 3.99
N GLY A 208 -3.15 3.66 4.27
CA GLY A 208 -1.78 3.56 3.79
C GLY A 208 -0.94 2.62 4.64
N ASP A 209 -1.42 1.39 4.84
CA ASP A 209 -0.76 0.33 5.59
C ASP A 209 -0.10 -0.73 4.71
N CYS A 210 0.21 -0.37 3.46
CA CYS A 210 0.93 -1.20 2.50
C CYS A 210 2.14 -1.94 3.09
N TRP A 211 2.78 -1.33 4.11
CA TRP A 211 3.89 -1.89 4.85
C TRP A 211 3.53 -3.19 5.58
N LEU A 212 2.37 -3.26 6.22
CA LEU A 212 1.85 -4.45 6.88
C LEU A 212 1.34 -5.47 5.86
N ILE A 213 0.59 -5.04 4.84
CA ILE A 213 0.02 -5.95 3.83
C ILE A 213 1.10 -6.64 3.01
N ALA A 214 2.15 -5.91 2.60
CA ALA A 214 3.31 -6.49 1.93
C ALA A 214 4.06 -7.46 2.86
N ALA A 215 4.15 -7.17 4.16
CA ALA A 215 4.76 -8.06 5.13
C ALA A 215 3.96 -9.37 5.30
N LEU A 216 2.63 -9.29 5.42
CA LEU A 216 1.76 -10.48 5.48
C LEU A 216 1.93 -11.36 4.24
N SER A 217 1.93 -10.73 3.05
CA SER A 217 2.18 -11.41 1.77
C SER A 217 3.57 -12.07 1.73
N ALA A 218 4.61 -11.38 2.22
CA ALA A 218 5.97 -11.93 2.31
C ALA A 218 6.06 -13.13 3.27
N VAL A 219 5.37 -13.08 4.41
CA VAL A 219 5.34 -14.16 5.40
C VAL A 219 4.58 -15.36 4.86
N ALA A 220 3.38 -15.18 4.30
CA ALA A 220 2.63 -16.26 3.65
C ALA A 220 3.45 -16.91 2.52
N TRP A 221 4.20 -16.11 1.75
CA TRP A 221 5.07 -16.61 0.70
C TRP A 221 6.25 -17.43 1.23
N ALA A 222 7.06 -16.86 2.13
CA ALA A 222 8.33 -17.45 2.54
C ALA A 222 8.20 -18.47 3.68
N LEU A 223 7.23 -18.26 4.57
CA LEU A 223 7.02 -18.97 5.82
C LEU A 223 5.52 -19.27 6.06
N PRO A 224 4.82 -19.95 5.14
CA PRO A 224 3.36 -20.13 5.20
C PRO A 224 2.87 -20.70 6.54
N TYR A 225 3.63 -21.62 7.15
CA TYR A 225 3.30 -22.20 8.46
C TYR A 225 3.40 -21.24 9.67
N SER A 226 3.80 -19.98 9.46
CA SER A 226 3.81 -18.94 10.49
C SER A 226 2.48 -18.19 10.59
N ILE A 227 1.63 -18.29 9.55
CA ILE A 227 0.23 -17.87 9.62
C ILE A 227 -0.53 -19.03 10.24
N ILE A 228 -1.05 -18.82 11.46
CA ILE A 228 -1.65 -19.91 12.25
C ILE A 228 -2.99 -19.43 12.80
N HIS A 229 -4.05 -20.14 12.42
CA HIS A 229 -5.34 -20.01 13.08
C HIS A 229 -5.32 -20.68 14.46
N ARG A 230 -5.16 -19.89 15.54
CA ARG A 230 -5.34 -20.38 16.91
C ARG A 230 -6.73 -19.98 17.41
N THR A 231 -7.73 -20.79 17.08
CA THR A 231 -9.09 -20.59 17.56
C THR A 231 -9.19 -20.93 19.04
N ARG A 232 -9.73 -20.02 19.85
CA ARG A 232 -10.11 -20.28 21.24
C ARG A 232 -11.60 -20.09 21.42
N SER A 233 -12.26 -21.04 22.08
CA SER A 233 -13.63 -20.84 22.56
C SER A 233 -13.61 -19.94 23.80
N THR A 234 -14.42 -18.87 23.77
CA THR A 234 -14.56 -17.94 24.91
C THR A 234 -15.78 -18.24 25.78
N GLY A 235 -16.53 -19.31 25.53
CA GLY A 235 -17.70 -19.68 26.33
C GLY A 235 -18.54 -20.83 25.77
N SER A 236 -19.73 -21.03 26.34
CA SER A 236 -20.62 -22.18 26.09
C SER A 236 -21.45 -22.12 24.80
N SER A 237 -21.24 -21.12 23.94
CA SER A 237 -21.95 -20.95 22.66
C SER A 237 -20.98 -20.98 21.49
N ASP A 238 -21.28 -21.79 20.46
CA ASP A 238 -20.46 -22.01 19.27
C ASP A 238 -20.17 -20.74 18.43
N ASN A 239 -20.81 -19.60 18.70
CA ASN A 239 -20.64 -18.38 17.91
C ASN A 239 -19.61 -17.38 18.48
N ASN A 240 -18.81 -17.78 19.48
CA ASN A 240 -17.89 -16.90 20.21
C ASN A 240 -16.43 -17.38 20.07
N HIS A 241 -16.01 -17.62 18.83
CA HIS A 241 -14.63 -17.91 18.47
C HIS A 241 -13.81 -16.62 18.50
N VAL A 242 -12.61 -16.71 19.09
CA VAL A 242 -11.58 -15.68 18.94
C VAL A 242 -10.37 -16.29 18.27
N SER A 243 -9.79 -15.53 17.36
CA SER A 243 -8.52 -15.81 16.72
C SER A 243 -7.42 -15.21 17.59
N GLN A 244 -6.47 -16.03 18.04
CA GLN A 244 -5.30 -15.60 18.80
C GLN A 244 -4.08 -15.45 17.89
N LEU A 245 -3.57 -14.23 17.76
CA LEU A 245 -2.40 -13.90 16.94
C LEU A 245 -1.26 -13.43 17.82
N THR A 246 -0.01 -13.79 17.50
CA THR A 246 1.17 -13.41 18.30
C THR A 246 2.00 -12.40 17.54
N PHE A 247 2.42 -11.33 18.22
CA PHE A 247 3.34 -10.33 17.69
C PHE A 247 4.55 -10.17 18.61
N TYR A 248 5.66 -9.76 18.02
CA TYR A 248 6.97 -9.71 18.68
C TYR A 248 7.51 -8.30 18.68
N HIS A 249 7.95 -7.83 19.85
CA HIS A 249 8.57 -6.53 20.05
C HIS A 249 9.83 -6.36 19.19
N GLN A 250 9.91 -5.25 18.45
CA GLN A 250 11.08 -4.88 17.64
C GLN A 250 11.55 -3.42 17.88
N GLY A 251 10.84 -2.67 18.72
CA GLY A 251 11.12 -1.27 19.01
C GLY A 251 10.56 -0.28 17.97
N GLY A 252 10.66 1.00 18.31
CA GLY A 252 10.24 2.10 17.45
C GLY A 252 8.72 2.31 17.40
N ASP A 253 8.23 3.00 16.36
CA ASP A 253 6.81 3.27 16.16
C ASP A 253 6.00 1.99 15.87
N ARG A 254 4.70 1.94 16.19
CA ARG A 254 3.81 0.80 15.87
C ARG A 254 4.29 -0.52 16.46
N ASP A 255 4.63 -0.48 17.74
CA ASP A 255 5.24 -1.58 18.43
C ASP A 255 4.69 -1.65 19.86
N ALA A 256 4.62 -2.85 20.40
CA ALA A 256 4.23 -3.10 21.78
C ALA A 256 5.03 -4.27 22.35
N ALA A 257 4.81 -4.60 23.62
CA ALA A 257 5.45 -5.77 24.21
C ALA A 257 5.05 -7.05 23.46
N THR A 258 5.98 -7.99 23.31
CA THR A 258 5.72 -9.30 22.72
C THR A 258 4.55 -9.96 23.44
N GLY A 259 3.56 -10.43 22.68
CA GLY A 259 2.35 -10.99 23.27
C GLY A 259 1.36 -11.55 22.26
N ALA A 260 0.45 -12.36 22.79
CA ALA A 260 -0.70 -12.86 22.06
C ALA A 260 -1.88 -11.88 22.17
N VAL A 261 -2.65 -11.78 21.10
CA VAL A 261 -3.74 -10.83 20.93
C VAL A 261 -4.95 -11.60 20.43
N ASP A 262 -6.01 -11.58 21.21
CA ASP A 262 -7.29 -12.21 20.86
C ASP A 262 -8.17 -11.19 20.14
N VAL A 263 -8.72 -11.57 18.99
CA VAL A 263 -9.73 -10.81 18.23
C VAL A 263 -10.87 -11.72 17.81
N THR A 264 -12.10 -11.20 17.77
CA THR A 264 -13.21 -11.90 17.11
C THR A 264 -13.09 -11.80 15.59
N ASP A 265 -13.81 -12.65 14.87
CA ASP A 265 -13.82 -12.68 13.39
C ASP A 265 -14.65 -11.54 12.77
N ARG A 266 -15.05 -10.54 13.57
CA ARG A 266 -15.73 -9.34 13.09
C ARG A 266 -14.73 -8.37 12.47
N VAL A 267 -15.01 -7.94 11.24
CA VAL A 267 -14.22 -6.95 10.48
C VAL A 267 -15.08 -5.74 10.13
N LEU A 268 -14.46 -4.60 9.80
CA LEU A 268 -15.19 -3.39 9.41
C LEU A 268 -15.71 -3.49 7.99
N VAL A 269 -17.04 -3.46 7.87
CA VAL A 269 -17.75 -3.44 6.59
C VAL A 269 -18.53 -2.15 6.41
N ASN A 270 -18.64 -1.70 5.17
CA ASN A 270 -19.46 -0.54 4.82
C ASN A 270 -20.96 -0.90 4.88
N ASN A 271 -21.78 -0.07 5.53
CA ASN A 271 -23.19 -0.35 5.79
C ASN A 271 -24.05 -0.40 4.51
N VAL A 272 -23.62 0.25 3.43
CA VAL A 272 -24.38 0.37 2.18
C VAL A 272 -23.97 -0.75 1.21
N SER A 273 -22.67 -0.91 0.99
CA SER A 273 -22.14 -1.87 0.02
C SER A 273 -21.87 -3.26 0.59
N ASN A 274 -21.86 -3.40 1.92
CA ASN A 274 -21.51 -4.63 2.65
C ASN A 274 -20.14 -5.20 2.22
N SER A 275 -19.21 -4.34 1.79
CA SER A 275 -17.83 -4.70 1.48
C SER A 275 -16.90 -4.40 2.64
N ILE A 276 -15.87 -5.23 2.81
CA ILE A 276 -14.77 -4.98 3.77
C ILE A 276 -14.02 -3.71 3.36
N ILE A 277 -13.78 -2.82 4.32
CA ILE A 277 -13.19 -1.49 4.10
C ILE A 277 -11.65 -1.51 4.11
N TYR A 278 -11.06 -2.32 4.99
CA TYR A 278 -9.62 -2.40 5.21
C TYR A 278 -9.03 -3.65 4.54
N ALA A 279 -7.99 -4.26 5.10
CA ALA A 279 -7.40 -5.47 4.56
C ALA A 279 -8.46 -6.54 4.32
N ARG A 280 -8.33 -7.27 3.22
CA ARG A 280 -9.22 -8.38 2.85
C ARG A 280 -8.44 -9.47 2.13
N SER A 281 -8.97 -10.68 2.11
CA SER A 281 -8.47 -11.72 1.21
C SER A 281 -8.86 -11.43 -0.24
N ARG A 282 -8.04 -11.89 -1.19
CA ARG A 282 -8.41 -12.05 -2.60
C ARG A 282 -9.61 -13.00 -2.71
N ASP A 283 -9.65 -14.04 -1.89
CA ASP A 283 -10.71 -15.02 -1.86
C ASP A 283 -11.86 -14.60 -0.96
N ALA A 284 -13.05 -14.52 -1.55
CA ALA A 284 -14.21 -14.00 -0.86
C ALA A 284 -14.59 -14.89 0.33
N GLY A 285 -14.71 -14.27 1.50
CA GLY A 285 -15.10 -14.93 2.75
C GLY A 285 -13.95 -15.54 3.54
N GLU A 286 -12.70 -15.34 3.12
CA GLU A 286 -11.52 -15.58 3.94
C GLU A 286 -11.07 -14.28 4.64
N LEU A 287 -10.78 -14.37 5.93
CA LEU A 287 -10.61 -13.21 6.81
C LEU A 287 -9.22 -13.05 7.39
N TRP A 288 -8.29 -14.01 7.25
CA TRP A 288 -6.99 -13.93 7.92
C TRP A 288 -6.24 -12.61 7.69
N PRO A 289 -6.21 -11.98 6.49
CA PRO A 289 -5.49 -10.70 6.33
C PRO A 289 -6.15 -9.58 7.16
N ALA A 290 -7.48 -9.55 7.17
CA ALA A 290 -8.27 -8.58 7.93
C ALA A 290 -8.11 -8.76 9.45
N LEU A 291 -8.02 -10.02 9.91
CA LEU A 291 -7.84 -10.33 11.33
C LEU A 291 -6.41 -10.04 11.79
N TYR A 292 -5.41 -10.28 10.96
CA TYR A 292 -4.03 -9.85 11.23
C TYR A 292 -3.92 -8.33 11.31
N GLU A 293 -4.52 -7.58 10.38
CA GLU A 293 -4.54 -6.11 10.42
C GLU A 293 -5.24 -5.60 11.70
N LYS A 294 -6.42 -6.14 12.02
CA LYS A 294 -7.17 -5.83 13.24
C LYS A 294 -6.35 -6.11 14.50
N ALA A 295 -5.78 -7.30 14.61
CA ALA A 295 -4.99 -7.70 15.77
C ALA A 295 -3.70 -6.87 15.89
N PHE A 296 -3.08 -6.49 14.77
CA PHE A 296 -1.91 -5.62 14.76
C PHE A 296 -2.26 -4.20 15.24
N ALA A 297 -3.36 -3.62 14.77
CA ALA A 297 -3.85 -2.32 15.28
C ALA A 297 -4.09 -2.38 16.79
N LYS A 298 -4.76 -3.45 17.26
CA LYS A 298 -5.00 -3.70 18.68
C LYS A 298 -3.69 -3.80 19.48
N TRP A 299 -2.74 -4.59 19.00
CA TRP A 299 -1.44 -4.82 19.63
C TRP A 299 -0.62 -3.53 19.75
N SER A 300 -0.37 -2.88 18.61
CA SER A 300 0.53 -1.73 18.51
C SER A 300 0.03 -0.49 19.24
N THR A 301 -1.29 -0.40 19.48
CA THR A 301 -1.91 0.67 20.29
C THR A 301 -2.19 0.27 21.73
N SER A 302 -1.89 -0.98 22.11
CA SER A 302 -2.28 -1.56 23.40
C SER A 302 -3.79 -1.42 23.70
N ASN A 303 -4.64 -1.45 22.66
CA ASN A 303 -6.08 -1.31 22.79
C ASN A 303 -6.68 -2.60 23.37
N GLY A 304 -7.49 -2.47 24.43
CA GLY A 304 -8.10 -3.62 25.11
C GLY A 304 -9.38 -4.16 24.45
N THR A 305 -9.93 -3.44 23.47
CA THR A 305 -11.23 -3.74 22.86
C THR A 305 -11.11 -4.66 21.64
N ASP A 306 -12.24 -5.12 21.11
CA ASP A 306 -12.30 -5.86 19.84
C ASP A 306 -12.54 -4.94 18.63
N LYS A 307 -12.55 -3.62 18.84
CA LYS A 307 -12.82 -2.63 17.81
C LYS A 307 -11.73 -1.56 17.80
N PRO A 308 -10.45 -1.95 17.54
CA PRO A 308 -9.37 -0.98 17.50
C PRO A 308 -9.56 0.00 16.33
N ASP A 309 -9.02 1.21 16.49
CA ASP A 309 -8.94 2.15 15.37
C ASP A 309 -7.89 1.68 14.36
N ILE A 310 -8.33 1.17 13.22
CA ILE A 310 -7.46 0.64 12.15
C ILE A 310 -6.66 1.76 11.49
N THR A 311 -7.16 3.00 11.47
CA THR A 311 -6.47 4.15 10.84
C THR A 311 -5.18 4.52 11.54
N THR A 312 -5.02 4.06 12.80
CA THR A 312 -3.76 4.16 13.52
C THR A 312 -2.61 3.44 12.83
N LEU A 313 -2.85 2.61 11.80
CA LEU A 313 -1.84 1.91 11.00
C LEU A 313 -1.30 2.70 9.79
N GLN A 314 -1.73 3.96 9.57
CA GLN A 314 -1.27 4.81 8.47
C GLN A 314 0.26 5.05 8.50
N GLY A 315 0.99 4.52 7.52
CA GLY A 315 2.44 4.68 7.39
C GLY A 315 3.26 3.86 8.40
N GLY A 316 4.23 3.07 7.93
CA GLY A 316 5.06 2.22 8.78
C GLY A 316 6.21 1.53 8.04
N ASP A 317 6.75 0.47 8.63
CA ASP A 317 7.97 -0.21 8.19
C ASP A 317 7.70 -1.67 7.81
N CYS A 318 7.81 -1.98 6.51
CA CYS A 318 7.49 -3.30 5.98
C CYS A 318 8.48 -4.40 6.37
N VAL A 319 9.73 -4.06 6.68
CA VAL A 319 10.75 -5.04 7.07
C VAL A 319 10.60 -5.35 8.56
N LYS A 320 10.35 -4.31 9.37
CA LYS A 320 10.03 -4.47 10.79
C LYS A 320 8.76 -5.27 11.00
N SER A 321 7.72 -5.04 10.20
CA SER A 321 6.48 -5.84 10.28
C SER A 321 6.71 -7.32 10.11
N ILE A 322 7.55 -7.73 9.14
CA ILE A 322 7.89 -9.14 8.98
C ILE A 322 8.50 -9.67 10.28
N ALA A 323 9.43 -8.93 10.89
CA ALA A 323 10.06 -9.32 12.15
C ALA A 323 9.08 -9.36 13.33
N GLN A 324 8.11 -8.43 13.38
CA GLN A 324 7.03 -8.41 14.38
C GLN A 324 6.03 -9.56 14.19
N LEU A 325 5.89 -10.09 12.97
CA LEU A 325 5.03 -11.24 12.65
C LEU A 325 5.71 -12.60 12.88
N THR A 326 7.04 -12.67 12.90
CA THR A 326 7.78 -13.95 12.78
C THR A 326 8.87 -14.19 13.83
N ASP A 327 9.01 -13.30 14.82
CA ASP A 327 10.08 -13.34 15.83
C ASP A 327 11.51 -13.31 15.25
N ARG A 328 11.66 -12.67 14.09
CA ARG A 328 12.92 -12.59 13.36
C ARG A 328 13.64 -11.26 13.61
N ARG A 329 14.85 -11.12 13.08
CA ARG A 329 15.62 -9.87 13.10
C ARG A 329 15.49 -9.16 11.74
N PRO A 330 15.03 -7.90 11.70
CA PRO A 330 14.97 -7.14 10.46
C PRO A 330 16.37 -6.67 10.04
N VAL A 331 16.68 -6.77 8.74
CA VAL A 331 17.94 -6.33 8.14
C VAL A 331 17.64 -5.54 6.87
N TYR A 332 18.21 -4.35 6.75
CA TYR A 332 17.89 -3.38 5.71
C TYR A 332 19.08 -3.13 4.79
N TYR A 333 18.80 -2.81 3.53
CA TYR A 333 19.80 -2.46 2.53
C TYR A 333 19.33 -1.28 1.69
N LYS A 334 20.18 -0.26 1.57
CA LYS A 334 19.95 0.87 0.67
C LYS A 334 20.24 0.48 -0.77
N THR A 335 19.36 0.84 -1.69
CA THR A 335 19.63 0.66 -3.13
C THR A 335 20.68 1.64 -3.63
N SER A 336 20.76 2.85 -3.06
CA SER A 336 21.75 3.87 -3.42
C SER A 336 23.19 3.41 -3.24
N ASP A 337 23.42 2.51 -2.28
CA ASP A 337 24.75 2.09 -1.85
C ASP A 337 25.17 0.78 -2.56
N ASN A 338 24.29 0.19 -3.37
CA ASN A 338 24.45 -1.13 -3.96
C ASN A 338 24.18 -1.10 -5.45
N THR A 339 25.03 -1.77 -6.24
CA THR A 339 24.81 -1.93 -7.69
C THR A 339 23.63 -2.86 -7.96
N PRO A 340 23.04 -2.83 -9.18
CA PRO A 340 21.97 -3.77 -9.56
C PRO A 340 22.33 -5.24 -9.31
N ASP A 341 23.58 -5.62 -9.60
CA ASP A 341 24.08 -6.98 -9.37
C ASP A 341 24.16 -7.35 -7.89
N LYS A 342 24.56 -6.40 -7.02
CA LYS A 342 24.55 -6.61 -5.57
C LYS A 342 23.14 -6.77 -5.02
N ILE A 343 22.20 -5.93 -5.49
CA ILE A 343 20.79 -6.03 -5.10
C ILE A 343 20.24 -7.39 -5.50
N LEU A 344 20.49 -7.83 -6.74
CA LEU A 344 20.08 -9.17 -7.19
C LEU A 344 20.76 -10.27 -6.38
N GLY A 345 22.05 -10.12 -6.05
CA GLY A 345 22.80 -11.03 -5.19
C GLY A 345 22.16 -11.19 -3.81
N LEU A 346 21.66 -10.11 -3.20
CA LEU A 346 20.94 -10.14 -1.93
C LEU A 346 19.64 -10.96 -2.01
N VAL A 347 18.86 -10.75 -3.08
CA VAL A 347 17.64 -11.53 -3.30
C VAL A 347 17.99 -13.01 -3.51
N ARG A 348 19.01 -13.30 -4.35
CA ARG A 348 19.50 -14.66 -4.60
C ARG A 348 19.95 -15.38 -3.32
N ALA A 349 20.70 -14.70 -2.46
CA ALA A 349 21.18 -15.25 -1.19
C ALA A 349 20.03 -15.64 -0.23
N ASN A 350 18.86 -15.05 -0.40
CA ASN A 350 17.65 -15.33 0.37
C ASN A 350 16.61 -16.14 -0.42
N SER A 351 17.02 -16.74 -1.54
CA SER A 351 16.17 -17.55 -2.42
C SER A 351 16.70 -18.97 -2.60
N ARG A 352 15.78 -19.91 -2.80
CA ARG A 352 16.06 -21.28 -3.23
C ARG A 352 15.16 -21.60 -4.42
N GLY A 353 15.75 -22.09 -5.52
CA GLY A 353 14.99 -22.36 -6.75
C GLY A 353 14.27 -21.10 -7.26
N ARG A 354 14.92 -19.94 -7.17
CA ARG A 354 14.41 -18.59 -7.51
C ARG A 354 13.40 -17.96 -6.53
N LYS A 355 12.75 -18.75 -5.67
CA LYS A 355 11.76 -18.30 -4.68
C LYS A 355 12.43 -17.85 -3.38
N THR A 356 12.02 -16.73 -2.78
CA THR A 356 12.50 -16.33 -1.45
C THR A 356 12.07 -17.33 -0.36
N PHE A 357 13.01 -17.68 0.52
CA PHE A 357 12.77 -18.51 1.72
C PHE A 357 12.90 -17.72 3.03
N ASN A 358 13.63 -16.59 3.00
CA ASN A 358 13.46 -15.56 4.01
C ASN A 358 12.48 -14.52 3.47
N PRO A 359 11.47 -14.10 4.25
CA PRO A 359 10.52 -13.07 3.84
C PRO A 359 11.23 -11.74 3.57
N MET A 360 10.92 -11.13 2.44
CA MET A 360 11.58 -9.91 1.95
C MET A 360 10.55 -8.90 1.42
N THR A 361 10.83 -7.62 1.65
CA THR A 361 10.03 -6.49 1.17
C THR A 361 10.95 -5.39 0.65
N ALA A 362 10.39 -4.51 -0.18
CA ALA A 362 11.06 -3.32 -0.69
C ALA A 362 10.13 -2.11 -0.62
N TRP A 363 10.71 -0.91 -0.61
CA TRP A 363 9.93 0.33 -0.65
C TRP A 363 10.52 1.34 -1.62
N THR A 364 9.65 2.14 -2.20
CA THR A 364 10.01 3.14 -3.22
C THR A 364 10.44 4.47 -2.62
N TYR A 365 11.20 5.27 -3.38
CA TYR A 365 11.48 6.66 -3.00
C TYR A 365 10.17 7.46 -2.89
N PRO A 366 10.09 8.46 -2.00
CA PRO A 366 8.85 9.23 -1.85
C PRO A 366 8.57 10.18 -3.00
N SER A 367 9.63 10.63 -3.69
CA SER A 367 9.55 11.52 -4.84
C SER A 367 10.90 11.52 -5.60
N GLY A 368 11.04 12.40 -6.59
CA GLY A 368 12.30 12.64 -7.31
C GLY A 368 12.63 11.63 -8.41
N LYS A 369 11.69 10.72 -8.70
CA LYS A 369 11.76 9.75 -9.81
C LYS A 369 10.62 10.01 -10.79
N ILE A 370 10.70 9.42 -11.98
CA ILE A 370 9.65 9.54 -12.99
C ILE A 370 8.59 8.48 -12.74
N TYR A 371 7.71 8.72 -11.76
CA TYR A 371 6.60 7.79 -11.47
C TYR A 371 5.46 7.89 -12.49
N ASN A 372 5.28 9.06 -13.11
CA ASN A 372 4.33 9.28 -14.18
C ASN A 372 4.55 8.27 -15.32
N GLY A 373 3.52 7.50 -15.65
CA GLY A 373 3.54 6.51 -16.73
C GLY A 373 4.37 5.25 -16.45
N SER A 374 4.99 5.14 -15.26
CA SER A 374 5.74 3.94 -14.85
C SER A 374 4.85 2.86 -14.26
N ASP A 375 3.65 3.23 -13.76
CA ASP A 375 2.76 2.42 -12.94
C ASP A 375 3.45 1.82 -11.67
N ILE A 376 4.61 2.36 -11.27
CA ILE A 376 5.24 2.16 -9.96
C ILE A 376 4.74 3.27 -9.02
N VAL A 377 4.45 2.91 -7.77
CA VAL A 377 3.87 3.82 -6.78
C VAL A 377 4.96 4.37 -5.86
N ALA A 378 5.07 5.69 -5.70
CA ALA A 378 6.01 6.29 -4.76
C ALA A 378 5.60 6.03 -3.31
N TRP A 379 6.60 6.03 -2.42
CA TRP A 379 6.43 5.81 -0.97
C TRP A 379 5.51 4.64 -0.61
N HIS A 380 5.69 3.51 -1.31
CA HIS A 380 4.84 2.32 -1.22
C HIS A 380 5.68 1.07 -1.00
N CYS A 381 5.14 0.10 -0.25
CA CYS A 381 5.82 -1.17 0.03
C CYS A 381 5.38 -2.26 -0.94
N TYR A 382 6.33 -3.09 -1.36
CA TYR A 382 6.13 -4.24 -2.23
C TYR A 382 6.72 -5.50 -1.59
N THR A 383 6.11 -6.65 -1.84
CA THR A 383 6.67 -7.97 -1.47
C THR A 383 7.73 -8.37 -2.48
N ILE A 384 8.89 -8.89 -2.04
CA ILE A 384 9.85 -9.55 -2.92
C ILE A 384 9.60 -11.07 -2.89
N LEU A 385 9.11 -11.61 -4.01
CA LEU A 385 8.78 -13.02 -4.16
C LEU A 385 10.00 -13.85 -4.62
N GLY A 386 10.95 -13.22 -5.30
CA GLY A 386 12.09 -13.94 -5.84
C GLY A 386 12.79 -13.20 -6.95
N TRP A 387 13.41 -13.95 -7.84
CA TRP A 387 14.13 -13.43 -8.99
C TRP A 387 13.92 -14.34 -10.21
N THR A 388 14.08 -13.81 -11.42
CA THR A 388 14.17 -14.64 -12.63
C THR A 388 15.23 -14.11 -13.59
N LEU A 389 15.63 -14.97 -14.53
CA LEU A 389 16.54 -14.65 -15.63
C LEU A 389 15.82 -15.03 -16.92
N GLU A 390 15.53 -14.03 -17.73
CA GLU A 390 14.87 -14.21 -19.03
C GLU A 390 15.78 -13.62 -20.12
N GLY A 391 16.26 -14.49 -21.01
CA GLY A 391 17.34 -14.15 -21.94
C GLY A 391 18.61 -13.74 -21.19
N ASN A 392 19.09 -12.52 -21.44
CA ASN A 392 20.29 -11.94 -20.79
C ASN A 392 19.96 -10.90 -19.71
N LYS A 393 18.69 -10.84 -19.25
CA LYS A 393 18.23 -9.83 -18.30
C LYS A 393 17.82 -10.46 -16.98
N ASN A 394 18.26 -9.84 -15.89
CA ASN A 394 17.94 -10.26 -14.53
C ASN A 394 16.79 -9.42 -13.96
N TYR A 395 15.80 -10.11 -13.40
CA TYR A 395 14.60 -9.50 -12.86
C TYR A 395 14.40 -9.86 -11.39
N ILE A 396 13.85 -8.93 -10.62
CA ILE A 396 13.32 -9.14 -9.28
C ILE A 396 11.81 -9.27 -9.41
N VAL A 397 11.25 -10.33 -8.84
CA VAL A 397 9.81 -10.58 -8.85
C VAL A 397 9.19 -9.93 -7.63
N LEU A 398 8.22 -9.05 -7.87
CA LEU A 398 7.59 -8.20 -6.88
C LEU A 398 6.07 -8.39 -6.89
N ARG A 399 5.42 -8.05 -5.77
CA ARG A 399 3.96 -7.92 -5.69
C ARG A 399 3.55 -6.59 -5.09
N ASN A 400 2.65 -5.89 -5.75
CA ASN A 400 1.92 -4.74 -5.22
C ASN A 400 0.82 -5.23 -4.26
N PRO A 401 0.82 -4.82 -2.96
CA PRO A 401 -0.19 -5.24 -1.99
C PRO A 401 -1.62 -4.76 -2.31
N TRP A 402 -1.80 -3.88 -3.30
CA TRP A 402 -3.13 -3.55 -3.82
C TRP A 402 -3.79 -4.68 -4.61
N GLY A 403 -2.99 -5.67 -5.05
CA GLY A 403 -3.44 -6.76 -5.92
C GLY A 403 -3.76 -6.34 -7.35
N PHE A 404 -3.21 -5.20 -7.80
CA PHE A 404 -3.25 -4.72 -9.19
C PHE A 404 -2.16 -3.64 -9.38
N ASN A 405 -2.15 -2.99 -10.54
CA ASN A 405 -1.26 -1.86 -10.89
C ASN A 405 0.17 -2.34 -11.14
N GLU A 406 0.30 -3.33 -12.01
CA GLU A 406 1.59 -3.81 -12.49
C GLU A 406 2.18 -2.82 -13.51
N PRO A 407 3.49 -2.52 -13.43
CA PRO A 407 4.18 -1.80 -14.48
C PRO A 407 4.21 -2.62 -15.78
N ALA A 408 3.94 -1.94 -16.89
CA ALA A 408 4.04 -2.50 -18.24
C ALA A 408 5.00 -1.65 -19.08
N GLY A 409 6.25 -2.08 -19.18
CA GLY A 409 7.31 -1.34 -19.89
C GLY A 409 8.48 -2.20 -20.33
N SER A 410 9.46 -1.58 -21.00
CA SER A 410 10.65 -2.25 -21.55
C SER A 410 11.58 -2.84 -20.49
N THR A 411 11.46 -2.38 -19.24
CA THR A 411 12.18 -2.84 -18.05
C THR A 411 11.41 -3.88 -17.24
N THR A 412 10.24 -4.31 -17.72
CA THR A 412 9.41 -5.33 -17.08
C THR A 412 9.37 -6.59 -17.93
N PHE A 413 9.30 -7.74 -17.28
CA PHE A 413 9.05 -9.01 -17.96
C PHE A 413 7.58 -9.41 -17.81
N GLN A 414 6.96 -9.73 -18.94
CA GLN A 414 5.57 -10.18 -19.05
C GLN A 414 5.58 -11.64 -19.51
N GLY A 415 5.19 -12.55 -18.62
CA GLY A 415 5.23 -13.98 -18.89
C GLY A 415 4.90 -14.81 -17.65
N VAL A 416 5.08 -16.13 -17.77
CA VAL A 416 4.96 -17.06 -16.64
C VAL A 416 6.36 -17.42 -16.17
N VAL A 417 6.61 -17.27 -14.87
CA VAL A 417 7.87 -17.67 -14.25
C VAL A 417 7.62 -18.93 -13.42
N SER A 418 8.24 -20.03 -13.84
CA SER A 418 8.32 -21.24 -13.03
C SER A 418 9.45 -21.08 -12.00
N PHE A 419 9.10 -21.15 -10.72
CA PHE A 419 10.09 -21.41 -9.67
C PHE A 419 10.46 -22.90 -9.75
N PHE A 420 11.76 -23.21 -9.65
CA PHE A 420 12.40 -24.41 -10.23
C PHE A 420 11.86 -25.78 -9.76
N ASP A 421 10.98 -25.84 -8.75
CA ASP A 421 10.30 -27.06 -8.35
C ASP A 421 8.82 -26.99 -8.75
N GLU A 422 8.55 -27.20 -10.04
CA GLU A 422 7.20 -27.18 -10.64
C GLU A 422 6.26 -28.23 -10.02
N ASN A 423 6.80 -29.23 -9.31
CA ASN A 423 6.02 -30.26 -8.64
C ASN A 423 5.56 -29.85 -7.23
N PHE A 424 6.17 -28.81 -6.64
CA PHE A 424 5.88 -28.37 -5.28
C PHE A 424 5.33 -26.93 -5.22
N TRP A 425 5.75 -26.04 -6.14
CA TRP A 425 5.32 -24.64 -6.16
C TRP A 425 4.51 -24.32 -7.42
N ARG A 426 3.35 -23.66 -7.24
CA ARG A 426 2.56 -23.14 -8.37
C ARG A 426 3.39 -22.10 -9.15
N PRO A 427 3.41 -22.15 -10.49
CA PRO A 427 4.02 -21.10 -11.30
C PRO A 427 3.38 -19.74 -11.01
N ILE A 428 4.17 -18.67 -11.04
CA ILE A 428 3.64 -17.31 -10.92
C ILE A 428 3.44 -16.73 -12.32
N SER A 429 2.20 -16.33 -12.59
CA SER A 429 1.80 -15.61 -13.79
C SER A 429 1.99 -14.11 -13.57
N MET A 430 2.68 -13.42 -14.48
CA MET A 430 2.76 -11.95 -14.48
C MET A 430 1.65 -11.31 -15.34
N ILE A 431 0.71 -12.10 -15.87
CA ILE A 431 -0.37 -11.66 -16.77
C ILE A 431 -1.76 -11.71 -16.12
N SER A 432 -1.84 -12.12 -14.85
CA SER A 432 -3.10 -12.38 -14.13
C SER A 432 -3.75 -11.11 -13.56
N GLY A 433 -3.04 -9.98 -13.51
CA GLY A 433 -3.57 -8.72 -12.97
C GLY A 433 -3.79 -8.77 -11.45
N ASP A 434 -2.92 -9.48 -10.72
CA ASP A 434 -2.97 -9.74 -9.28
C ASP A 434 -1.90 -8.98 -8.47
N GLY A 435 -1.31 -7.96 -9.08
CA GLY A 435 -0.27 -7.09 -8.54
C GLY A 435 1.15 -7.62 -8.75
N ILE A 436 1.34 -8.78 -9.39
CA ILE A 436 2.65 -9.43 -9.52
C ILE A 436 3.34 -9.02 -10.82
N PHE A 437 4.60 -8.62 -10.73
CA PHE A 437 5.41 -8.25 -11.89
C PHE A 437 6.89 -8.55 -11.67
N ALA A 438 7.64 -8.64 -12.77
CA ALA A 438 9.08 -8.82 -12.75
C ALA A 438 9.77 -7.56 -13.30
N LEU A 439 10.62 -6.94 -12.49
CA LEU A 439 11.30 -5.68 -12.79
C LEU A 439 12.81 -5.89 -12.93
N GLU A 440 13.45 -5.31 -13.96
CA GLU A 440 14.90 -5.36 -14.10
C GLU A 440 15.61 -4.80 -12.87
N ALA A 441 16.72 -5.42 -12.45
CA ALA A 441 17.45 -4.97 -11.26
C ALA A 441 17.95 -3.51 -11.34
N SER A 442 18.21 -3.01 -12.55
CA SER A 442 18.57 -1.61 -12.81
C SER A 442 17.39 -0.66 -12.54
N ALA A 443 16.22 -0.98 -13.07
CA ALA A 443 15.00 -0.23 -12.81
C ALA A 443 14.59 -0.32 -11.33
N PHE A 444 14.78 -1.49 -10.69
CA PHE A 444 14.59 -1.63 -9.25
C PHE A 444 15.46 -0.64 -8.47
N GLN A 445 16.77 -0.57 -8.78
CA GLN A 445 17.68 0.38 -8.13
C GLN A 445 17.24 1.83 -8.33
N GLU A 446 16.65 2.16 -9.49
CA GLU A 446 16.19 3.51 -9.80
C GLU A 446 15.01 3.95 -8.92
N TYR A 447 13.97 3.10 -8.78
CA TYR A 447 12.71 3.45 -8.12
C TYR A 447 12.65 3.10 -6.64
N TYR A 448 13.35 2.04 -6.21
CA TYR A 448 13.30 1.56 -4.83
C TYR A 448 14.36 2.26 -4.00
N ALA A 449 13.98 2.77 -2.82
CA ALA A 449 14.90 3.40 -1.87
C ALA A 449 15.70 2.36 -1.05
N GLY A 450 15.05 1.23 -0.79
CA GLY A 450 15.67 0.13 -0.07
C GLY A 450 14.88 -1.17 -0.21
N LEU A 451 15.53 -2.23 0.25
CA LEU A 451 14.95 -3.54 0.46
C LEU A 451 15.38 -4.07 1.83
N GLY A 452 14.61 -5.00 2.37
CA GLY A 452 14.99 -5.67 3.61
C GLY A 452 14.49 -7.09 3.68
N VAL A 453 15.01 -7.79 4.68
CA VAL A 453 14.77 -9.20 4.94
C VAL A 453 14.66 -9.42 6.45
N ALA A 454 13.78 -10.34 6.87
CA ALA A 454 13.79 -10.82 8.25
C ALA A 454 14.48 -12.19 8.34
N VAL A 455 15.61 -12.23 9.05
CA VAL A 455 16.43 -13.42 9.23
C VAL A 455 16.22 -14.04 10.62
N PRO A 456 16.46 -15.34 10.80
CA PRO A 456 16.43 -15.96 12.13
C PRO A 456 17.32 -15.19 13.13
N LYS A 457 16.89 -15.16 14.40
CA LYS A 457 17.73 -14.70 15.51
C LYS A 457 18.78 -15.79 15.79
N ASP A 458 20.01 -15.36 16.11
CA ASP A 458 21.12 -16.25 16.43
C ASP A 458 20.94 -16.97 17.79
#